data_AF-A0A840VE12-F1
#
_entry.id   AF-A0A840VE12-F1
#
_cell.length_a   1.000
_cell.length_b   1.000
_cell.length_c   1.000
_cell.angle_alpha   90.00
_cell.angle_beta   90.00
_cell.angle_gamma   90.00
#
_symmetry.space_group_name_H-M   'P 1'
#
loop_
_entity.id
_entity.type
_entity.pdbx_description
1 polymer ?
#
loop_
_entity_poly.entity_id
_entity_poly.type
_entity_poly.pdbx_seq_one_letter_code
_entity_poly.pdbx_strand_id
1 'polypeptide(L)'
;MATTFIRRAITCAAGLSLASCAPDPLAIPGPAATVTRTEALRTASIYRHLSWLPEERHQLHGPDVAGITVHTPDLGLADYGMDHGWWKPGVSATGMPYQWGGFDTPRQFLSSLQRGEAAGDISTPAKRNLGDAGTSRQACGIDCSGFVSRCWRLDRSVSTRELPHICQQLKAWEHLRPGDILLNDRHVVLFAGWDREGSHILAYEAGPFPVWRVNAASIPVSKLRREGYAPWRYLGMKDTATSKH
;
A
#
# COMPACT_ATOMS: atom_id res chain seq x y z
N MET A 1 -20.15 -14.19 78.61
CA MET A 1 -20.57 -14.44 77.21
C MET A 1 -19.48 -13.91 76.30
N ALA A 2 -18.62 -14.79 75.79
CA ALA A 2 -17.52 -14.45 74.89
C ALA A 2 -17.97 -14.72 73.45
N THR A 3 -17.95 -13.69 72.60
CA THR A 3 -18.40 -13.79 71.20
C THR A 3 -17.19 -13.74 70.27
N THR A 4 -16.90 -14.88 69.66
CA THR A 4 -15.84 -15.12 68.68
C THR A 4 -16.19 -14.45 67.34
N PHE A 5 -15.34 -13.54 66.85
CA PHE A 5 -15.42 -12.99 65.49
C PHE A 5 -14.50 -13.77 64.54
N ILE A 6 -15.09 -14.54 63.61
CA ILE A 6 -14.38 -15.22 62.53
C ILE A 6 -14.19 -14.24 61.38
N ARG A 7 -12.94 -13.84 61.09
CA ARG A 7 -12.59 -13.10 59.87
C ARG A 7 -12.43 -14.08 58.71
N ARG A 8 -13.32 -13.99 57.71
CA ARG A 8 -13.18 -14.69 56.43
C ARG A 8 -12.11 -13.99 55.58
N ALA A 9 -11.07 -14.73 55.19
CA ALA A 9 -10.08 -14.29 54.21
C ALA A 9 -10.72 -14.29 52.82
N ILE A 10 -10.67 -13.14 52.13
CA ILE A 10 -11.04 -13.02 50.72
C ILE A 10 -9.79 -13.32 49.91
N THR A 11 -9.74 -14.49 49.28
CA THR A 11 -8.70 -14.85 48.32
C THR A 11 -8.96 -14.10 47.01
N CYS A 12 -8.12 -13.12 46.71
CA CYS A 12 -8.13 -12.41 45.43
C CYS A 12 -7.45 -13.32 44.38
N ALA A 13 -8.24 -13.96 43.53
CA ALA A 13 -7.72 -14.71 42.39
C ALA A 13 -7.24 -13.72 41.33
N ALA A 14 -5.93 -13.49 41.25
CA ALA A 14 -5.30 -12.79 40.15
C ALA A 14 -5.42 -13.65 38.88
N GLY A 15 -6.42 -13.34 38.04
CA GLY A 15 -6.52 -13.92 36.71
C GLY A 15 -5.36 -13.43 35.84
N LEU A 16 -4.41 -14.30 35.53
CA LEU A 16 -3.46 -14.07 34.44
C LEU A 16 -4.27 -13.99 33.13
N SER A 17 -4.43 -12.78 32.60
CA SER A 17 -4.91 -12.59 31.24
C SER A 17 -3.84 -13.11 30.29
N LEU A 18 -4.11 -14.25 29.66
CA LEU A 18 -3.31 -14.75 28.55
C LEU A 18 -3.44 -13.75 27.41
N ALA A 19 -2.42 -12.92 27.21
CA ALA A 19 -2.30 -12.09 26.02
C ALA A 19 -2.31 -13.01 24.80
N SER A 20 -3.40 -12.98 24.04
CA SER A 20 -3.54 -13.71 22.78
C SER A 20 -2.39 -13.28 21.85
N CYS A 21 -1.43 -14.19 21.61
CA CYS A 21 -0.38 -14.04 20.60
C CYS A 21 -0.95 -14.19 19.18
N ALA A 22 -2.03 -13.48 18.88
CA ALA A 22 -2.48 -13.36 17.50
C ALA A 22 -1.40 -12.58 16.72
N PRO A 23 -0.92 -13.11 15.59
CA PRO A 23 0.00 -12.38 14.75
C PRO A 23 -0.65 -11.08 14.30
N ASP A 24 0.10 -10.00 14.41
CA ASP A 24 -0.36 -8.66 14.05
C ASP A 24 -0.84 -8.61 12.58
N PRO A 25 -2.12 -8.28 12.33
CA PRO A 25 -2.70 -8.28 10.99
C PRO A 25 -2.14 -7.18 10.08
N LEU A 26 -1.49 -6.15 10.65
CA LEU A 26 -0.90 -5.03 9.91
C LEU A 26 0.63 -5.12 9.79
N ALA A 27 1.25 -6.17 10.32
CA ALA A 27 2.69 -6.36 10.24
C ALA A 27 3.12 -6.59 8.80
N ILE A 28 3.99 -5.71 8.30
CA ILE A 28 4.73 -5.94 7.06
C ILE A 28 6.10 -6.51 7.43
N PRO A 29 6.49 -7.68 6.90
CA PRO A 29 7.80 -8.25 7.16
C PRO A 29 8.91 -7.26 6.80
N GLY A 30 9.96 -7.21 7.63
CA GLY A 30 11.12 -6.38 7.35
C GLY A 30 11.84 -6.74 6.04
N PRO A 31 12.80 -5.92 5.60
CA PRO A 31 13.48 -6.11 4.34
C PRO A 31 14.16 -7.48 4.22
N ALA A 32 14.22 -8.02 3.00
CA ALA A 32 14.92 -9.27 2.70
C ALA A 32 15.44 -9.27 1.27
N ALA A 33 16.56 -9.97 1.04
CA ALA A 33 17.13 -10.13 -0.31
C ALA A 33 16.18 -10.86 -1.29
N THR A 34 15.23 -11.64 -0.77
CA THR A 34 14.30 -12.42 -1.58
C THR A 34 12.92 -12.48 -0.94
N VAL A 35 11.89 -12.62 -1.76
CA VAL A 35 10.49 -12.76 -1.33
C VAL A 35 9.81 -13.87 -2.14
N THR A 36 8.86 -14.58 -1.55
CA THR A 36 7.98 -15.50 -2.29
C THR A 36 6.79 -14.76 -2.89
N ARG A 37 6.21 -15.33 -3.96
CA ARG A 37 5.00 -14.78 -4.60
C ARG A 37 3.84 -14.61 -3.59
N THR A 38 3.66 -15.59 -2.72
CA THR A 38 2.64 -15.56 -1.68
C THR A 38 2.87 -14.45 -0.66
N GLU A 39 4.11 -14.22 -0.22
CA GLU A 39 4.44 -13.11 0.68
C GLU A 39 4.19 -11.74 0.02
N ALA A 40 4.55 -11.60 -1.26
CA ALA A 40 4.32 -10.36 -2.00
C ALA A 40 2.83 -10.03 -2.13
N LEU A 41 2.01 -11.02 -2.52
CA LEU A 41 0.56 -10.82 -2.62
C LEU A 41 -0.12 -10.68 -1.25
N ARG A 42 0.39 -11.33 -0.21
CA ARG A 42 -0.11 -11.12 1.16
C ARG A 42 0.12 -9.68 1.59
N THR A 43 1.32 -9.14 1.34
CA THR A 43 1.64 -7.74 1.60
C THR A 43 0.68 -6.82 0.83
N ALA A 44 0.51 -7.04 -0.47
CA ALA A 44 -0.45 -6.27 -1.29
C ALA A 44 -1.88 -6.28 -0.69
N SER A 45 -2.34 -7.44 -0.23
CA SER A 45 -3.65 -7.59 0.42
C SER A 45 -3.77 -6.78 1.71
N ILE A 46 -2.73 -6.73 2.56
CA ILE A 46 -2.75 -5.95 3.81
C ILE A 46 -2.97 -4.47 3.51
N TYR A 47 -2.24 -3.90 2.56
CA TYR A 47 -2.40 -2.49 2.18
C TYR A 47 -3.77 -2.19 1.58
N ARG A 48 -4.28 -3.09 0.71
CA ARG A 48 -5.61 -2.96 0.09
C ARG A 48 -6.74 -2.96 1.12
N HIS A 49 -6.61 -3.76 2.18
CA HIS A 49 -7.66 -3.94 3.19
C HIS A 49 -7.43 -3.12 4.47
N LEU A 50 -6.44 -2.23 4.48
CA LEU A 50 -6.19 -1.34 5.61
C LEU A 50 -7.44 -0.49 5.90
N SER A 51 -8.03 -0.65 7.08
CA SER A 51 -9.16 0.15 7.52
C SER A 51 -8.70 1.28 8.45
N TRP A 52 -9.25 2.48 8.25
CA TRP A 52 -8.94 3.67 9.04
C TRP A 52 -10.12 4.64 9.04
N LEU A 53 -10.12 5.59 9.98
CA LEU A 53 -11.15 6.62 10.09
C LEU A 53 -10.53 8.00 9.79
N PRO A 54 -10.85 8.62 8.64
CA PRO A 54 -10.40 9.96 8.32
C PRO A 54 -11.06 11.01 9.22
N GLU A 55 -10.33 12.08 9.50
CA GLU A 55 -10.78 13.28 10.21
C GLU A 55 -10.53 14.52 9.35
N GLU A 56 -11.13 15.65 9.71
CA GLU A 56 -10.95 16.91 8.96
C GLU A 56 -9.46 17.32 8.88
N ARG A 57 -8.69 17.07 9.95
CA ARG A 57 -7.24 17.37 9.99
C ARG A 57 -6.40 16.56 9.01
N HIS A 58 -6.95 15.52 8.39
CA HIS A 58 -6.25 14.71 7.39
C HIS A 58 -6.42 15.24 5.96
N GLN A 59 -7.24 16.28 5.75
CA GLN A 59 -7.43 16.93 4.46
C GLN A 59 -6.41 18.05 4.26
N LEU A 60 -5.80 18.11 3.07
CA LEU A 60 -4.93 19.21 2.67
C LEU A 60 -5.02 19.44 1.16
N HIS A 61 -5.45 20.65 0.80
CA HIS A 61 -5.54 21.13 -0.58
C HIS A 61 -4.83 22.48 -0.70
N GLY A 62 -3.52 22.45 -0.83
CA GLY A 62 -2.69 23.66 -0.78
C GLY A 62 -1.24 23.38 -0.39
N PRO A 63 -0.41 24.41 -0.23
CA PRO A 63 0.99 24.25 0.16
C PRO A 63 1.13 23.70 1.57
N ASP A 64 2.07 22.78 1.74
CA ASP A 64 2.62 22.39 3.03
C ASP A 64 3.58 23.48 3.58
N VAL A 65 4.15 23.27 4.77
CA VAL A 65 5.07 24.22 5.43
C VAL A 65 6.37 24.47 4.64
N ALA A 66 6.72 23.57 3.72
CA ALA A 66 7.85 23.72 2.82
C ALA A 66 7.45 24.33 1.46
N GLY A 67 6.18 24.68 1.27
CA GLY A 67 5.64 25.24 0.04
C GLY A 67 5.30 24.19 -1.03
N ILE A 68 5.34 22.90 -0.70
CA ILE A 68 4.95 21.83 -1.62
C ILE A 68 3.43 21.71 -1.62
N THR A 69 2.79 21.94 -2.77
CA THR A 69 1.34 21.75 -2.89
C THR A 69 0.96 20.29 -2.70
N VAL A 70 0.05 20.04 -1.77
CA VAL A 70 -0.55 18.74 -1.46
C VAL A 70 -2.01 18.74 -1.92
N HIS A 71 -2.44 17.60 -2.45
CA HIS A 71 -3.83 17.33 -2.78
C HIS A 71 -4.24 15.96 -2.27
N THR A 72 -4.98 15.94 -1.17
CA THR A 72 -5.48 14.70 -0.58
C THR A 72 -6.57 14.06 -1.45
N PRO A 73 -6.61 12.73 -1.61
CA PRO A 73 -7.64 12.04 -2.41
C PRO A 73 -8.96 11.87 -1.65
N ASP A 74 -9.43 12.91 -0.96
CA ASP A 74 -10.74 12.98 -0.32
C ASP A 74 -11.83 13.52 -1.27
N LEU A 75 -13.11 13.39 -0.90
CA LEU A 75 -14.23 13.84 -1.74
C LEU A 75 -14.21 15.35 -2.07
N GLY A 76 -13.42 16.17 -1.37
CA GLY A 76 -13.20 17.57 -1.70
C GLY A 76 -12.13 17.82 -2.78
N LEU A 77 -11.48 16.77 -3.30
CA LEU A 77 -10.51 16.88 -4.39
C LEU A 77 -11.19 17.48 -5.64
N ALA A 78 -10.77 18.70 -6.00
CA ALA A 78 -11.19 19.38 -7.22
C ALA A 78 -10.72 18.62 -8.48
N ASP A 79 -11.24 19.00 -9.66
CA ASP A 79 -11.07 18.38 -10.99
C ASP A 79 -9.61 18.25 -11.50
N TYR A 80 -8.70 17.63 -10.72
CA TYR A 80 -7.31 17.36 -11.07
C TYR A 80 -7.17 16.17 -12.05
N GLY A 81 -8.10 16.05 -12.99
CA GLY A 81 -7.98 15.24 -14.20
C GLY A 81 -8.00 13.72 -14.01
N MET A 82 -8.31 13.22 -12.80
CA MET A 82 -8.58 11.82 -12.51
C MET A 82 -9.66 11.77 -11.42
N ASP A 83 -10.92 11.75 -11.87
CA ASP A 83 -12.07 11.98 -11.02
C ASP A 83 -12.15 11.03 -9.83
N HIS A 84 -12.59 11.62 -8.72
CA HIS A 84 -13.00 11.03 -7.46
C HIS A 84 -11.86 10.78 -6.47
N GLY A 85 -11.66 11.75 -5.58
CA GLY A 85 -11.33 11.37 -4.21
C GLY A 85 -12.38 10.39 -3.66
N TRP A 86 -12.03 9.68 -2.60
CA TRP A 86 -12.72 8.44 -2.25
C TRP A 86 -13.01 8.28 -0.78
N TRP A 87 -12.33 9.05 0.06
CA TRP A 87 -12.56 9.09 1.50
C TRP A 87 -13.14 10.44 1.91
N LYS A 88 -13.80 10.48 3.06
CA LYS A 88 -14.25 11.73 3.68
C LYS A 88 -14.17 11.61 5.21
N PRO A 89 -14.05 12.74 5.94
CA PRO A 89 -14.05 12.73 7.39
C PRO A 89 -15.26 12.00 7.99
N GLY A 90 -15.03 11.26 9.07
CA GLY A 90 -16.09 10.57 9.83
C GLY A 90 -16.66 9.31 9.18
N VAL A 91 -16.19 8.90 8.00
CA VAL A 91 -16.61 7.65 7.34
C VAL A 91 -15.42 6.72 7.17
N SER A 92 -15.56 5.48 7.65
CA SER A 92 -14.50 4.48 7.56
C SER A 92 -14.05 4.29 6.11
N ALA A 93 -12.74 4.38 5.93
CA ALA A 93 -12.03 4.23 4.67
C ALA A 93 -11.31 2.87 4.64
N THR A 94 -11.20 2.28 3.46
CA THR A 94 -10.49 1.01 3.22
C THR A 94 -9.46 1.19 2.12
N GLY A 95 -8.25 0.69 2.33
CA GLY A 95 -7.10 0.87 1.45
C GLY A 95 -6.22 2.03 1.88
N MET A 96 -4.91 1.88 1.71
CA MET A 96 -3.94 2.95 1.98
C MET A 96 -4.03 4.05 0.89
N PRO A 97 -4.14 5.34 1.26
CA PRO A 97 -4.10 6.44 0.30
C PRO A 97 -2.82 6.47 -0.54
N TYR A 98 -2.96 6.89 -1.81
CA TYR A 98 -1.80 7.22 -2.63
C TYR A 98 -1.13 8.49 -2.10
N GLN A 99 0.19 8.49 -1.99
CA GLN A 99 1.00 9.68 -1.71
C GLN A 99 2.20 9.69 -2.66
N TRP A 100 2.39 10.76 -3.44
CA TRP A 100 3.57 10.96 -4.28
C TRP A 100 4.88 10.84 -3.47
N GLY A 101 5.75 9.90 -3.84
CA GLY A 101 7.00 9.60 -3.12
C GLY A 101 6.79 8.92 -1.76
N GLY A 102 5.56 8.53 -1.43
CA GLY A 102 5.22 7.87 -0.18
C GLY A 102 5.77 6.44 -0.12
N PHE A 103 6.16 6.01 1.09
CA PHE A 103 6.69 4.67 1.34
C PHE A 103 6.25 4.10 2.68
N ASP A 104 5.13 4.57 3.25
CA ASP A 104 4.69 4.12 4.57
C ASP A 104 4.31 2.63 4.60
N THR A 105 4.56 1.99 5.73
CA THR A 105 3.83 0.76 6.11
C THR A 105 2.45 1.12 6.68
N PRO A 106 1.48 0.19 6.72
CA PRO A 106 0.17 0.42 7.34
C PRO A 106 0.26 1.00 8.75
N ARG A 107 1.23 0.53 9.56
CA ARG A 107 1.47 1.06 10.90
C ARG A 107 2.02 2.49 10.91
N GLN A 108 2.98 2.78 10.02
CA GLN A 108 3.53 4.12 9.89
C GLN A 108 2.46 5.12 9.47
N PHE A 109 1.66 4.77 8.46
CA PHE A 109 0.53 5.56 8.01
C PHE A 109 -0.45 5.86 9.16
N LEU A 110 -0.90 4.84 9.91
CA LEU A 110 -1.79 5.06 11.06
C LEU A 110 -1.16 5.95 12.15
N SER A 111 0.15 5.83 12.36
CA SER A 111 0.89 6.71 13.29
C SER A 111 0.97 8.15 12.77
N SER A 112 1.15 8.35 11.47
CA SER A 112 1.10 9.66 10.80
C SER A 112 -0.27 10.33 10.97
N LEU A 113 -1.36 9.59 10.82
CA LEU A 113 -2.71 10.12 11.05
C LEU A 113 -2.92 10.58 12.50
N GLN A 114 -2.32 9.90 13.48
CA GLN A 114 -2.36 10.33 14.89
C GLN A 114 -1.62 11.66 15.11
N ARG A 115 -0.57 11.92 14.33
CA ARG A 115 0.14 13.22 14.32
C ARG A 115 -0.58 14.31 13.53
N GLY A 116 -1.67 13.97 12.85
CA GLY A 116 -2.45 14.91 12.04
C GLY A 116 -1.84 15.20 10.66
N GLU A 117 -1.01 14.30 10.13
CA GLU A 117 -0.53 14.40 8.75
C GLU A 117 -1.67 14.16 7.75
N ALA A 118 -1.56 14.77 6.57
CA ALA A 118 -2.54 14.65 5.50
C ALA A 118 -2.58 13.21 4.93
N ALA A 119 -3.77 12.67 4.68
CA ALA A 119 -3.94 11.29 4.24
C ALA A 119 -3.89 11.17 2.71
N GLY A 120 -2.68 11.06 2.18
CA GLY A 120 -2.41 10.95 0.76
C GLY A 120 -2.05 12.28 0.09
N ASP A 121 -1.54 12.18 -1.13
CA ASP A 121 -1.08 13.29 -1.95
C ASP A 121 -0.97 12.84 -3.43
N ILE A 122 -1.93 13.23 -4.26
CA ILE A 122 -2.04 12.70 -5.64
C ILE A 122 -0.88 13.14 -6.54
N SER A 123 -0.59 12.37 -7.59
CA SER A 123 0.40 12.77 -8.60
C SER A 123 -0.18 13.86 -9.51
N THR A 124 0.51 14.99 -9.59
CA THR A 124 0.19 16.09 -10.52
C THR A 124 1.31 16.28 -11.54
N PRO A 125 1.08 16.97 -12.68
CA PRO A 125 2.16 17.34 -13.59
C PRO A 125 3.31 18.10 -12.89
N ALA A 126 2.99 19.01 -11.97
CA ALA A 126 3.98 19.76 -11.20
C ALA A 126 4.86 18.83 -10.35
N LYS A 127 4.25 17.87 -9.62
CA LYS A 127 5.00 16.89 -8.83
C LYS A 127 5.88 16.01 -9.70
N ARG A 128 5.38 15.55 -10.85
CA ARG A 128 6.17 14.74 -11.80
C ARG A 128 7.40 15.49 -12.32
N ASN A 129 7.30 16.81 -12.50
CA ASN A 129 8.43 17.65 -12.91
C ASN A 129 9.45 17.84 -11.77
N LEU A 130 8.99 17.92 -10.52
CA LEU A 130 9.86 18.06 -9.35
C LEU A 130 10.52 16.74 -8.92
N GLY A 131 9.93 15.59 -9.25
CA GLY A 131 10.41 14.29 -8.77
C GLY A 131 10.32 14.22 -7.24
N ASP A 132 11.39 13.74 -6.61
CA ASP A 132 11.48 13.59 -5.14
C ASP A 132 11.35 14.92 -4.39
N ALA A 133 11.72 16.04 -5.03
CA ALA A 133 11.53 17.37 -4.45
C ALA A 133 10.04 17.76 -4.32
N GLY A 134 9.14 17.05 -5.01
CA GLY A 134 7.69 17.25 -4.94
C GLY A 134 7.00 16.43 -3.84
N THR A 135 7.74 15.66 -3.05
CA THR A 135 7.21 14.83 -1.95
C THR A 135 7.03 15.67 -0.69
N SER A 136 5.78 15.77 -0.22
CA SER A 136 5.49 16.45 1.05
C SER A 136 5.89 15.59 2.25
N ARG A 137 6.42 16.25 3.29
CA ARG A 137 6.68 15.63 4.61
C ARG A 137 5.50 15.74 5.58
N GLN A 138 4.43 16.41 5.17
CA GLN A 138 3.19 16.55 5.95
C GLN A 138 2.04 15.72 5.38
N ALA A 139 2.32 14.91 4.35
CA ALA A 139 1.40 13.91 3.83
C ALA A 139 1.98 12.51 4.07
N CYS A 140 1.08 11.55 4.25
CA CYS A 140 1.42 10.15 4.52
C CYS A 140 0.66 9.21 3.58
N GLY A 141 1.22 8.03 3.34
CA GLY A 141 0.70 7.06 2.37
C GLY A 141 1.81 6.39 1.55
N ILE A 142 1.44 5.92 0.36
CA ILE A 142 2.35 5.14 -0.48
C ILE A 142 2.17 5.46 -1.97
N ASP A 143 3.26 5.54 -2.73
CA ASP A 143 3.16 5.62 -4.19
C ASP A 143 3.18 4.24 -4.87
N CYS A 144 3.05 4.21 -6.19
CA CYS A 144 3.00 2.98 -6.98
C CYS A 144 4.25 2.11 -6.83
N SER A 145 5.42 2.72 -6.91
CA SER A 145 6.71 2.05 -6.88
C SER A 145 7.15 1.68 -5.46
N GLY A 146 6.82 2.53 -4.49
CA GLY A 146 6.94 2.27 -3.06
C GLY A 146 6.07 1.10 -2.64
N PHE A 147 4.84 1.00 -3.15
CA PHE A 147 3.95 -0.12 -2.91
C PHE A 147 4.53 -1.44 -3.42
N VAL A 148 5.02 -1.48 -4.66
CA VAL A 148 5.71 -2.65 -5.21
C VAL A 148 6.96 -2.99 -4.39
N SER A 149 7.73 -1.98 -4.00
CA SER A 149 8.94 -2.13 -3.17
C SER A 149 8.61 -2.76 -1.80
N ARG A 150 7.49 -2.38 -1.17
CA ARG A 150 6.98 -3.02 0.05
C ARG A 150 6.56 -4.46 -0.18
N CYS A 151 5.85 -4.74 -1.28
CA CYS A 151 5.47 -6.11 -1.66
C CYS A 151 6.70 -7.00 -1.90
N TRP A 152 7.81 -6.43 -2.38
CA TRP A 152 9.05 -7.15 -2.60
C TRP A 152 10.03 -7.15 -1.42
N ARG A 153 9.61 -6.60 -0.27
CA ARG A 153 10.42 -6.47 0.95
C ARG A 153 11.75 -5.75 0.71
N LEU A 154 11.72 -4.71 -0.12
CA LEU A 154 12.86 -3.81 -0.28
C LEU A 154 13.00 -2.90 0.94
N ASP A 155 14.23 -2.49 1.23
CA ASP A 155 14.58 -1.59 2.33
C ASP A 155 14.18 -0.14 2.08
N ARG A 156 14.15 0.27 0.82
CA ARG A 156 13.71 1.58 0.36
C ARG A 156 12.70 1.49 -0.78
N SER A 157 12.07 2.63 -1.09
CA SER A 157 11.33 2.79 -2.35
C SER A 157 12.33 2.77 -3.52
N VAL A 158 12.06 1.92 -4.52
CA VAL A 158 12.78 1.87 -5.79
C VAL A 158 11.86 2.41 -6.86
N SER A 159 12.24 3.53 -7.47
CA SER A 159 11.39 4.27 -8.42
C SER A 159 11.09 3.48 -9.70
N THR A 160 10.05 3.87 -10.44
CA THR A 160 9.72 3.26 -11.75
C THR A 160 10.88 3.27 -12.75
N ARG A 161 11.80 4.24 -12.65
CA ARG A 161 13.01 4.33 -13.48
C ARG A 161 14.11 3.37 -13.04
N GLU A 162 14.15 3.01 -11.76
CA GLU A 162 15.16 2.10 -11.18
C GLU A 162 14.71 0.64 -11.20
N LEU A 163 13.40 0.35 -11.20
CA LEU A 163 12.86 -1.01 -11.23
C LEU A 163 13.47 -1.90 -12.32
N PRO A 164 13.73 -1.42 -13.56
CA PRO A 164 14.41 -2.21 -14.58
C PRO A 164 15.79 -2.74 -14.18
N HIS A 165 16.51 -2.07 -13.27
CA HIS A 165 17.85 -2.50 -12.83
C HIS A 165 17.81 -3.70 -11.87
N ILE A 166 16.68 -3.93 -11.21
CA ILE A 166 16.48 -5.05 -10.27
C ILE A 166 15.51 -6.11 -10.81
N CYS A 167 15.12 -5.98 -12.08
CA CYS A 167 14.17 -6.87 -12.73
C CYS A 167 14.74 -7.42 -14.04
N GLN A 168 14.16 -8.54 -14.48
CA GLN A 168 14.31 -9.04 -15.84
C GLN A 168 13.02 -8.77 -16.62
N GLN A 169 13.12 -8.16 -17.80
CA GLN A 169 11.98 -8.02 -18.69
C GLN A 169 11.55 -9.39 -19.23
N LEU A 170 10.26 -9.68 -19.18
CA LEU A 170 9.70 -10.90 -19.74
C LEU A 170 9.47 -10.73 -21.24
N LYS A 171 9.77 -11.78 -22.01
CA LYS A 171 9.61 -11.76 -23.48
C LYS A 171 8.15 -11.73 -23.94
N ALA A 172 7.23 -12.19 -23.08
CA ALA A 172 5.84 -12.43 -23.42
C ALA A 172 4.96 -12.26 -22.18
N TRP A 173 3.70 -11.87 -22.36
CA TRP A 173 2.76 -11.64 -21.25
C TRP A 173 2.29 -12.95 -20.63
N GLU A 174 2.29 -14.01 -21.41
CA GLU A 174 1.96 -15.39 -21.05
C GLU A 174 2.96 -15.96 -20.01
N HIS A 175 4.14 -15.34 -19.90
CA HIS A 175 5.12 -15.69 -18.87
C HIS A 175 4.87 -15.02 -17.52
N LEU A 176 3.89 -14.11 -17.43
CA LEU A 176 3.53 -13.44 -16.18
C LEU A 176 3.11 -14.47 -15.13
N ARG A 177 3.57 -14.25 -13.91
CA ARG A 177 3.21 -15.03 -12.73
C ARG A 177 2.94 -14.09 -11.57
N PRO A 178 2.07 -14.44 -10.62
CA PRO A 178 1.71 -13.54 -9.52
C PRO A 178 2.93 -13.00 -8.77
N GLY A 179 2.98 -11.69 -8.54
CA GLY A 179 4.14 -11.00 -7.96
C GLY A 179 5.11 -10.39 -8.99
N ASP A 180 4.97 -10.73 -10.27
CA ASP A 180 5.58 -9.96 -11.37
C ASP A 180 4.89 -8.59 -11.50
N ILE A 181 5.49 -7.66 -12.26
CA ILE A 181 4.92 -6.33 -12.48
C ILE A 181 4.67 -6.06 -13.96
N LEU A 182 3.73 -5.16 -14.21
CA LEU A 182 3.61 -4.45 -15.48
C LEU A 182 4.09 -3.02 -15.23
N LEU A 183 5.05 -2.55 -16.02
CA LEU A 183 5.76 -1.29 -15.82
C LEU A 183 5.77 -0.46 -17.11
N ASN A 184 5.49 0.83 -17.00
CA ASN A 184 5.85 1.84 -18.01
C ASN A 184 6.71 2.96 -17.38
N ASP A 185 6.93 4.05 -18.10
CA ASP A 185 7.76 5.18 -17.67
C ASP A 185 7.16 6.01 -16.51
N ARG A 186 5.87 5.82 -16.19
CA ARG A 186 5.14 6.66 -15.23
C ARG A 186 4.52 5.88 -14.06
N HIS A 187 4.19 4.61 -14.25
CA HIS A 187 3.40 3.84 -13.29
C HIS A 187 3.77 2.35 -13.33
N VAL A 188 3.44 1.66 -12.24
CA VAL A 188 3.67 0.23 -12.08
C VAL A 188 2.48 -0.42 -11.39
N VAL A 189 2.12 -1.62 -11.83
CA VAL A 189 1.11 -2.45 -11.18
C VAL A 189 1.67 -3.85 -10.90
N LEU A 190 1.25 -4.46 -9.79
CA LEU A 190 1.64 -5.80 -9.36
C LEU A 190 0.65 -6.82 -9.91
N PHE A 191 1.09 -7.70 -10.80
CA PHE A 191 0.28 -8.76 -11.37
C PHE A 191 -0.13 -9.78 -10.30
N ALA A 192 -1.42 -10.03 -10.14
CA ALA A 192 -1.98 -11.01 -9.20
C ALA A 192 -2.47 -12.29 -9.89
N GLY A 193 -2.71 -12.24 -11.21
CA GLY A 193 -3.20 -13.36 -12.00
C GLY A 193 -3.98 -12.88 -13.22
N TRP A 194 -4.49 -13.83 -13.99
CA TRP A 194 -5.43 -13.56 -15.08
C TRP A 194 -6.86 -13.55 -14.52
N ASP A 195 -7.57 -12.44 -14.73
CA ASP A 195 -9.02 -12.37 -14.49
C ASP A 195 -9.77 -13.01 -15.67
N ARG A 196 -9.28 -12.73 -16.89
CA ARG A 196 -9.65 -13.42 -18.13
C ARG A 196 -8.39 -13.64 -18.95
N GLU A 197 -8.01 -14.91 -19.12
CA GLU A 197 -6.78 -15.31 -19.82
C GLU A 197 -6.59 -14.52 -21.13
N GLY A 198 -5.40 -13.95 -21.30
CA GLY A 198 -5.01 -13.17 -22.49
C GLY A 198 -5.66 -11.80 -22.67
N SER A 199 -6.75 -11.47 -21.96
CA SER A 199 -7.50 -10.22 -22.18
C SER A 199 -7.54 -9.27 -20.99
N HIS A 200 -7.59 -9.79 -19.75
CA HIS A 200 -7.68 -8.99 -18.54
C HIS A 200 -6.82 -9.60 -17.43
N ILE A 201 -5.96 -8.76 -16.86
CA ILE A 201 -5.19 -9.12 -15.67
C ILE A 201 -5.93 -8.67 -14.43
N LEU A 202 -5.82 -9.43 -13.35
CA LEU A 202 -6.04 -8.92 -12.00
C LEU A 202 -4.72 -8.35 -11.49
N ALA A 203 -4.71 -7.08 -11.08
CA ALA A 203 -3.52 -6.44 -10.56
C ALA A 203 -3.81 -5.64 -9.30
N TYR A 204 -2.83 -5.58 -8.39
CA TYR A 204 -2.80 -4.61 -7.30
C TYR A 204 -2.01 -3.38 -7.72
N GLU A 205 -2.42 -2.21 -7.27
CA GLU A 205 -1.71 -0.97 -7.56
C GLU A 205 -1.99 0.10 -6.51
N ALA A 206 -1.12 1.11 -6.43
CA ALA A 206 -1.31 2.32 -5.63
C ALA A 206 -1.22 3.53 -6.57
N GLY A 207 -2.33 4.22 -6.81
CA GLY A 207 -2.38 5.20 -7.88
C GLY A 207 -3.80 5.34 -8.44
N PRO A 208 -3.94 5.79 -9.70
CA PRO A 208 -5.22 6.28 -10.20
C PRO A 208 -6.18 5.19 -10.67
N PHE A 209 -5.81 3.90 -10.77
CA PHE A 209 -6.74 2.87 -11.26
C PHE A 209 -7.32 2.03 -10.11
N PRO A 210 -8.63 2.04 -9.86
CA PRO A 210 -9.63 2.99 -10.36
C PRO A 210 -9.67 4.29 -9.54
N VAL A 211 -8.90 4.38 -8.46
CA VAL A 211 -8.98 5.47 -7.48
C VAL A 211 -7.70 5.56 -6.65
N TRP A 212 -7.31 6.78 -6.25
CA TRP A 212 -6.05 7.17 -5.57
C TRP A 212 -5.77 6.49 -4.21
N ARG A 213 -5.66 5.17 -4.21
CA ARG A 213 -5.36 4.31 -3.07
C ARG A 213 -4.82 2.96 -3.55
N VAL A 214 -4.28 2.19 -2.61
CA VAL A 214 -4.00 0.77 -2.84
C VAL A 214 -5.30 0.02 -3.06
N ASN A 215 -5.44 -0.61 -4.22
CA ASN A 215 -6.61 -1.42 -4.56
C ASN A 215 -6.22 -2.65 -5.41
N ALA A 216 -7.23 -3.39 -5.86
CA ALA A 216 -7.07 -4.38 -6.92
C ALA A 216 -8.12 -4.14 -8.02
N ALA A 217 -7.72 -4.27 -9.27
CA ALA A 217 -8.57 -4.05 -10.43
C ALA A 217 -8.36 -5.11 -11.52
N SER A 218 -9.45 -5.43 -12.24
CA SER A 218 -9.37 -6.13 -13.52
C SER A 218 -9.05 -5.12 -14.61
N ILE A 219 -7.87 -5.24 -15.23
CA ILE A 219 -7.34 -4.26 -16.19
C ILE A 219 -7.21 -4.91 -17.58
N PRO A 220 -7.78 -4.31 -18.63
CA PRO A 220 -7.61 -4.83 -19.99
C PRO A 220 -6.15 -4.81 -20.43
N VAL A 221 -5.64 -5.94 -20.94
CA VAL A 221 -4.30 -6.04 -21.53
C VAL A 221 -4.13 -5.04 -22.67
N SER A 222 -5.17 -4.82 -23.47
CA SER A 222 -5.16 -3.84 -24.57
C SER A 222 -4.92 -2.41 -24.09
N LYS A 223 -5.45 -2.03 -22.91
CA LYS A 223 -5.20 -0.74 -22.27
C LYS A 223 -3.73 -0.62 -21.89
N LEU A 224 -3.22 -1.59 -21.14
CA LEU A 224 -1.84 -1.59 -20.68
C LEU A 224 -0.83 -1.56 -21.84
N ARG A 225 -1.07 -2.34 -22.90
CA ARG A 225 -0.22 -2.31 -24.11
C ARG A 225 -0.25 -0.95 -24.79
N ARG A 226 -1.42 -0.34 -24.95
CA ARG A 226 -1.55 1.01 -25.53
C ARG A 226 -0.85 2.08 -24.69
N GLU A 227 -0.82 1.90 -23.37
CA GLU A 227 -0.15 2.79 -22.43
C GLU A 227 1.34 2.46 -22.21
N GLY A 228 1.90 1.56 -23.01
CA GLY A 228 3.34 1.26 -23.04
C GLY A 228 3.84 0.38 -21.89
N TYR A 229 2.95 -0.32 -21.18
CA TYR A 229 3.38 -1.26 -20.15
C TYR A 229 4.06 -2.49 -20.75
N ALA A 230 5.16 -2.89 -20.11
CA ALA A 230 5.87 -4.13 -20.38
C ALA A 230 5.89 -5.03 -19.13
N PRO A 231 5.94 -6.37 -19.30
CA PRO A 231 6.02 -7.30 -18.19
C PRO A 231 7.46 -7.46 -17.68
N TRP A 232 7.63 -7.40 -16.35
CA TRP A 232 8.93 -7.56 -15.69
C TRP A 232 8.82 -8.46 -14.46
N ARG A 233 9.89 -9.18 -14.17
CA ARG A 233 10.02 -10.04 -12.99
C ARG A 233 11.16 -9.59 -12.10
N TYR A 234 10.88 -9.40 -10.82
CA TYR A 234 11.90 -9.11 -9.81
C TYR A 234 12.93 -10.24 -9.70
N LEU A 235 14.22 -9.89 -9.71
CA LEU A 235 15.32 -10.86 -9.62
C LEU A 235 15.34 -11.59 -8.27
N GLY A 236 14.85 -10.97 -7.20
CA GLY A 236 14.74 -11.58 -5.87
C GLY A 236 13.46 -12.40 -5.65
N MET A 237 12.65 -12.63 -6.70
CA MET A 237 11.43 -13.43 -6.60
C MET A 237 11.76 -14.92 -6.47
N LYS A 238 11.36 -15.54 -5.35
CA LYS A 238 11.46 -16.97 -5.12
C LYS A 238 10.15 -17.66 -5.43
N ASP A 239 10.24 -18.70 -6.25
CA ASP A 239 9.15 -19.67 -6.36
C ASP A 239 9.19 -20.59 -5.14
N THR A 240 8.03 -20.86 -4.54
CA THR A 240 7.91 -21.98 -3.61
C THR A 240 8.31 -23.24 -4.37
N ALA A 241 9.27 -24.00 -3.87
CA ALA A 241 9.64 -25.27 -4.46
C ALA A 241 8.37 -26.09 -4.69
N THR A 242 8.06 -26.41 -5.94
CA THR A 242 7.01 -27.36 -6.26
C THR A 242 7.39 -28.66 -5.57
N SER A 243 6.62 -29.06 -4.55
CA SER A 243 6.69 -30.41 -4.02
C SER A 243 6.42 -31.32 -5.21
N LYS A 244 7.46 -32.03 -5.67
CA LYS A 244 7.29 -33.08 -6.66
C LYS A 244 6.42 -34.14 -6.00
N HIS A 245 5.15 -34.21 -6.40
CA HIS A 245 4.34 -35.40 -6.23
C HIS A 245 4.47 -36.24 -7.51
#